data_AF-A0A962ZPR1-F1
#
_entry.id   AF-A0A962ZPR1-F1
#
_cell.length_a   1.000
_cell.length_b   1.000
_cell.length_c   1.000
_cell.angle_alpha   90.00
_cell.angle_beta   90.00
_cell.angle_gamma   90.00
#
_symmetry.space_group_name_H-M   'P 1'
#
loop_
_entity.id
_entity.type
_entity.pdbx_description
1 polymer ?
#
loop_
_entity_poly.entity_id
_entity_poly.type
_entity_poly.pdbx_seq_one_letter_code
_entity_poly.pdbx_strand_id
1 'polypeptide(L)' 'MTRQMSQSVIGQEEVVRTLALALLCNGNVLLEGLPGTAKTRSIKTLARVLQAGLGRIQFTP' A
#
# COMPACT_ATOMS: atom_id res chain seq x y z
N MET A 1 -5.74 -3.18 -12.48
CA MET A 1 -5.17 -2.97 -11.14
C MET A 1 -3.72 -3.45 -11.04
N THR A 2 -3.44 -4.76 -11.16
CA THR A 2 -2.09 -5.34 -10.96
C THR A 2 -1.02 -4.74 -11.89
N ARG A 3 -1.31 -4.62 -13.20
CA ARG A 3 -0.35 -4.10 -14.21
C ARG A 3 0.09 -2.64 -13.99
N GLN A 4 -0.81 -1.79 -13.47
CA GLN A 4 -0.49 -0.39 -13.16
C GLN A 4 0.32 -0.26 -11.86
N MET A 5 0.14 -1.20 -10.94
CA MET A 5 0.90 -1.24 -9.70
C MET A 5 2.33 -1.73 -9.89
N SER A 6 2.54 -2.76 -10.70
CA SER A 6 3.88 -3.30 -11.01
C SER A 6 4.81 -2.25 -11.69
N GLN A 7 4.26 -1.24 -12.36
CA GLN A 7 5.06 -0.14 -12.95
C GLN A 7 5.51 0.91 -11.93
N SER A 8 4.82 1.04 -10.81
CA SER A 8 5.06 2.11 -9.81
C SER A 8 5.60 1.56 -8.48
N VAL A 9 5.45 0.27 -8.24
CA VAL A 9 5.92 -0.45 -7.05
C VAL A 9 6.55 -1.76 -7.52
N ILE A 10 7.85 -1.71 -7.78
CA ILE A 10 8.63 -2.88 -8.20
C ILE A 10 8.91 -3.73 -6.96
N GLY A 11 8.60 -5.02 -7.02
CA GLY A 11 8.98 -6.01 -6.00
C GLY A 11 8.07 -6.12 -4.76
N GLN A 12 6.89 -5.48 -4.72
CA GLN A 12 5.96 -5.57 -3.58
C GLN A 12 4.56 -6.07 -3.98
N GLU A 13 4.48 -7.06 -4.88
CA GLU A 13 3.21 -7.62 -5.36
C GLU A 13 2.35 -8.20 -4.23
N GLU A 14 2.99 -8.82 -3.22
CA GLU A 14 2.30 -9.39 -2.07
C GLU A 14 1.64 -8.31 -1.20
N VAL A 15 2.36 -7.22 -0.92
CA VAL A 15 1.82 -6.07 -0.15
C VAL A 15 0.59 -5.50 -0.83
N VAL A 16 0.64 -5.34 -2.16
CA VAL A 16 -0.48 -4.87 -2.96
C VAL A 16 -1.69 -5.80 -2.83
N ARG A 17 -1.46 -7.11 -2.95
CA ARG A 17 -2.51 -8.12 -2.85
C ARG A 17 -3.16 -8.10 -1.46
N THR A 18 -2.38 -8.06 -0.40
CA THR A 18 -2.86 -8.01 0.98
C THR A 18 -3.68 -6.76 1.26
N LEU A 19 -3.24 -5.60 0.77
CA LEU A 19 -3.98 -4.35 0.90
C LEU A 19 -5.31 -4.37 0.14
N ALA A 20 -5.35 -4.96 -1.07
CA ALA A 20 -6.59 -5.11 -1.82
C ALA A 20 -7.58 -6.05 -1.12
N LEU A 21 -7.10 -7.17 -0.57
CA LEU A 21 -7.92 -8.11 0.21
C LEU A 21 -8.48 -7.45 1.47
N ALA A 22 -7.65 -6.74 2.23
CA ALA A 22 -8.10 -6.05 3.43
C ALA A 22 -9.17 -5.01 3.12
N LEU A 23 -9.03 -4.24 2.03
CA LEU A 23 -10.05 -3.29 1.59
C LEU A 23 -11.38 -3.99 1.27
N LEU A 24 -11.35 -5.09 0.51
CA LEU A 24 -12.55 -5.85 0.14
C LEU A 24 -13.24 -6.48 1.36
N CYS A 25 -12.47 -6.85 2.38
CA CYS A 25 -12.98 -7.40 3.63
C CYS A 25 -13.30 -6.33 4.69
N ASN A 26 -13.18 -5.04 4.37
CA ASN A 26 -13.32 -3.92 5.30
C ASN A 26 -12.42 -4.06 6.55
N GLY A 27 -11.23 -4.62 6.36
CA GLY A 27 -10.22 -4.90 7.40
C GLY A 27 -9.11 -3.86 7.45
N ASN A 28 -8.34 -3.89 8.53
CA ASN A 28 -7.19 -3.00 8.75
C ASN A 28 -5.87 -3.77 8.52
N VAL A 29 -4.85 -3.08 7.98
CA VAL A 29 -3.52 -3.66 7.72
C VAL A 29 -2.44 -2.88 8.47
N LEU A 30 -1.56 -3.60 9.15
CA LEU A 30 -0.30 -3.08 9.68
C LEU A 30 0.84 -3.44 8.71
N LEU A 31 1.54 -2.43 8.17
CA LEU A 31 2.72 -2.66 7.31
C LEU A 31 4.01 -2.55 8.10
N GLU A 32 4.57 -3.69 8.49
CA GLU A 32 5.89 -3.79 9.11
C GLU A 32 7.01 -4.03 8.09
N GLY A 33 8.25 -3.69 8.45
CA GLY A 33 9.41 -3.88 7.57
C GLY A 33 10.55 -2.90 7.85
N LEU A 34 11.72 -3.17 7.31
CA LEU A 34 12.91 -2.33 7.48
C LEU A 34 12.73 -0.96 6.81
N PRO A 35 13.38 0.11 7.30
CA PRO A 35 13.41 1.40 6.61
C PRO A 35 14.01 1.24 5.20
N GLY A 36 13.49 1.98 4.23
CA GLY A 36 13.91 1.89 2.83
C GLY A 36 13.17 0.85 1.97
N THR A 37 12.30 0.01 2.54
CA THR A 37 11.51 -1.02 1.81
C THR A 37 10.32 -0.49 1.01
N ALA A 38 10.34 0.79 0.62
CA ALA A 38 9.32 1.43 -0.20
C ALA A 38 7.85 1.33 0.31
N LYS A 39 7.62 1.06 1.60
CA LYS A 39 6.27 0.92 2.21
C LYS A 39 5.36 2.13 1.94
N THR A 40 5.85 3.33 2.19
CA THR A 40 5.10 4.58 1.94
C THR A 40 4.78 4.77 0.46
N ARG A 41 5.72 4.42 -0.43
CA ARG A 41 5.51 4.49 -1.88
C ARG A 41 4.45 3.49 -2.33
N SER A 42 4.45 2.28 -1.75
CA SER A 42 3.50 1.21 -2.05
C SER A 42 2.06 1.63 -1.73
N ILE A 43 1.84 2.19 -0.54
CA ILE A 43 0.52 2.69 -0.11
C ILE A 43 0.07 3.87 -0.98
N LYS A 44 0.96 4.84 -1.28
CA LYS A 44 0.64 5.98 -2.15
C LYS A 44 0.25 5.56 -3.56
N THR A 45 0.98 4.62 -4.15
CA THR A 45 0.65 4.09 -5.47
C THR A 45 -0.68 3.35 -5.44
N LEU A 46 -0.92 2.53 -4.42
CA LEU A 46 -2.18 1.80 -4.28
C LEU A 46 -3.37 2.74 -4.24
N ALA A 47 -3.32 3.76 -3.38
CA ALA A 47 -4.38 4.75 -3.26
C ALA A 47 -4.67 5.42 -4.61
N ARG A 48 -3.62 5.75 -5.38
CA ARG A 48 -3.76 6.34 -6.72
C ARG A 48 -4.43 5.38 -7.72
N VAL A 49 -4.03 4.11 -7.73
CA VAL A 49 -4.61 3.10 -8.65
C VAL A 49 -6.07 2.77 -8.30
N LEU A 50 -6.40 2.81 -7.01
CA LEU A 50 -7.76 2.59 -6.51
C LEU A 50 -8.65 3.83 -6.54
N GLN A 51 -8.10 5.00 -6.89
CA GLN A 51 -8.78 6.30 -6.76
C GLN A 51 -9.33 6.53 -5.33
N ALA A 52 -8.61 6.04 -4.32
CA ALA A 52 -8.99 6.12 -2.92
C ALA A 52 -8.27 7.28 -2.21
N GLY A 53 -8.92 7.85 -1.20
CA GLY A 53 -8.29 8.82 -0.30
C GLY A 53 -7.20 8.17 0.55
N LEU A 54 -6.09 8.90 0.79
CA LEU A 54 -5.01 8.45 1.67
C LEU A 54 -4.87 9.40 2.86
N GLY A 55 -5.16 8.90 4.06
CA GLY A 55 -4.83 9.56 5.32
C GLY A 55 -3.49 9.06 5.86
N ARG A 56 -2.60 9.96 6.28
CA ARG A 56 -1.37 9.61 7.02
C ARG A 56 -1.47 10.20 8.41
N ILE A 57 -1.38 9.34 9.42
CA ILE A 57 -1.24 9.73 10.83
C ILE A 57 0.15 9.30 11.27
N GLN A 58 0.97 10.26 11.70
CA GLN A 58 2.29 10.00 12.24
C GLN A 58 2.17 9.93 13.76
N PHE A 59 2.42 8.76 14.35
CA PHE A 59 2.67 8.67 15.78
C PHE A 59 3.95 9.46 16.10
N THR A 60 4.03 10.01 17.32
CA THR A 60 5.10 10.91 17.84
C THR A 60 6.52 10.58 17.34
N PRO A 61 7.44 11.57 17.30
CA PRO A 61 8.83 11.31 16.93
C PRO A 61 9.51 10.24 17.80
#